data_AF-A0A820Q5N3-F1
#
_entry.id   AF-A0A820Q5N3-F1
#
_cell.length_a   1.000
_cell.length_b   1.000
_cell.length_c   1.000
_cell.angle_alpha   90.00
_cell.angle_beta   90.00
_cell.angle_gamma   90.00
#
_symmetry.space_group_name_H-M   'P 1'
#
loop_
_entity.id
_entity.type
_entity.pdbx_description
1 polymer ?
#
loop_
_entity_poly.entity_id
_entity_poly.type
_entity_poly.pdbx_seq_one_letter_code
_entity_poly.pdbx_strand_id
1 'polypeptide(L)'
;MDAGLLFVLIFFCWLENPTTAISLQIDTSISQRTTASLGLVGDAADVNTTTVAGTVLIGGGEDVDQAFQWMIKKAGGGDFVVLRASGTDAYNSYIYELGPINSVETLLIDSRTLANDPQVEKTILNAEAIFIAGGDQANYVNFWKDTKVHHALDYLRNVKQIPVGGTSAGCAILGGTYFGALQGTVTSPEALNNPYISLVTLGHKDFLNQPYLSDVVTDSHFDNRDRHGRLITFLARMSHDHGILARGIGLDESTAVCIEPNGIGKIYGSGSAYFLTQNGIDGTPERCEDGFPLDWYRNEKAVIVYKIQATIDGAHIFDVSTWAYGTGGNHLYYYVRDGVLYKTAY
;
A
#
# COMPACT_ATOMS: atom_id res chain seq x y z
N MET A 1 -55.07 -65.27 -52.95
CA MET A 1 -55.20 -65.15 -51.48
C MET A 1 -53.83 -65.50 -50.93
N ASP A 2 -52.87 -64.57 -51.07
CA ASP A 2 -52.46 -63.51 -50.12
C ASP A 2 -51.12 -63.96 -49.50
N ALA A 3 -49.99 -63.41 -49.98
CA ALA A 3 -49.31 -62.19 -49.48
C ALA A 3 -48.53 -62.48 -48.17
N GLY A 4 -47.22 -62.23 -48.05
CA GLY A 4 -46.25 -61.56 -48.91
C GLY A 4 -44.85 -61.54 -48.25
N LEU A 5 -43.88 -60.93 -48.97
CA LEU A 5 -42.66 -60.20 -48.55
C LEU A 5 -41.78 -60.80 -47.40
N LEU A 6 -40.44 -60.87 -47.47
CA LEU A 6 -39.49 -59.88 -47.97
C LEU A 6 -38.04 -60.46 -48.08
N PHE A 7 -37.29 -59.81 -48.95
CA PHE A 7 -35.91 -59.90 -49.47
C PHE A 7 -34.70 -60.33 -48.61
N VAL A 8 -33.96 -61.30 -49.19
CA VAL A 8 -32.53 -61.30 -49.63
C VAL A 8 -31.44 -60.61 -48.78
N LEU A 9 -30.54 -61.44 -48.25
CA LEU A 9 -29.20 -61.13 -47.73
C LEU A 9 -28.19 -60.94 -48.87
N ILE A 10 -27.43 -59.83 -48.87
CA ILE A 10 -26.15 -59.72 -49.59
C ILE A 10 -25.12 -59.07 -48.66
N PHE A 11 -24.06 -59.82 -48.37
CA PHE A 11 -22.84 -59.33 -47.71
C PHE A 11 -22.01 -58.53 -48.72
N PHE A 12 -21.73 -57.26 -48.43
CA PHE A 12 -20.70 -56.48 -49.12
C PHE A 12 -19.68 -55.98 -48.09
N CYS A 13 -18.44 -56.41 -48.26
CA CYS A 13 -17.28 -55.87 -47.55
C CYS A 13 -16.82 -54.63 -48.35
N TRP A 14 -16.87 -53.45 -47.73
CA TRP A 14 -16.34 -52.20 -48.29
C TRP A 14 -15.30 -51.64 -47.31
N LEU A 15 -14.09 -51.38 -47.84
CA LEU A 15 -13.00 -50.68 -47.18
C LEU A 15 -13.32 -49.18 -47.15
N GLU A 16 -13.39 -48.58 -45.96
CA GLU A 16 -13.40 -47.12 -45.79
C GLU A 16 -12.14 -46.64 -45.05
N ASN A 17 -11.45 -45.68 -45.67
CA ASN A 17 -10.30 -44.96 -45.13
C ASN A 17 -10.73 -44.11 -43.91
N PRO A 18 -9.95 -44.06 -42.82
CA PRO A 18 -10.22 -43.10 -41.77
C PRO A 18 -9.74 -41.71 -42.21
N THR A 19 -10.69 -40.81 -42.43
CA THR A 19 -10.43 -39.37 -42.43
C THR A 19 -9.99 -38.96 -41.03
N THR A 20 -8.70 -38.65 -40.87
CA THR A 20 -8.18 -37.98 -39.69
C THR A 20 -8.87 -36.61 -39.56
N ALA A 21 -9.82 -36.52 -38.64
CA ALA A 21 -10.35 -35.25 -38.18
C ALA A 21 -9.20 -34.49 -37.51
N ILE A 22 -8.70 -33.45 -38.18
CA ILE A 22 -7.84 -32.45 -37.56
C ILE A 22 -8.72 -31.69 -36.58
N SER A 23 -8.66 -32.07 -35.30
CA SER A 23 -9.14 -31.22 -34.22
C SER A 23 -8.27 -29.97 -34.23
N LEU A 24 -8.81 -28.86 -34.74
CA LEU A 24 -8.30 -27.55 -34.36
C LEU A 24 -8.59 -27.40 -32.87
N GLN A 25 -7.62 -27.77 -32.03
CA GLN A 25 -7.55 -27.20 -30.69
C GLN A 25 -7.20 -25.74 -30.88
N ILE A 26 -8.21 -24.89 -30.86
CA ILE A 26 -8.00 -23.47 -30.55
C ILE A 26 -7.50 -23.49 -29.10
N ASP A 27 -6.20 -23.28 -28.93
CA ASP A 27 -5.64 -22.97 -27.63
C ASP A 27 -6.26 -21.62 -27.20
N THR A 28 -7.26 -21.70 -26.32
CA THR A 28 -7.95 -20.53 -25.77
C THR A 28 -7.16 -19.89 -24.64
N SER A 29 -5.86 -20.18 -24.48
CA SER A 29 -4.99 -19.55 -23.47
C SER A 29 -4.61 -18.09 -23.76
N ILE A 30 -5.44 -17.33 -24.49
CA ILE A 30 -5.48 -15.89 -24.25
C ILE A 30 -6.08 -15.75 -22.85
N SER A 31 -5.21 -15.70 -21.84
CA SER A 31 -5.57 -15.25 -20.50
C SER A 31 -6.33 -13.93 -20.68
N GLN A 32 -7.66 -13.97 -20.62
CA GLN A 32 -8.44 -12.75 -20.68
C GLN A 32 -8.02 -11.92 -19.47
N ARG A 33 -7.36 -10.79 -19.74
CA ARG A 33 -7.04 -9.81 -18.71
C ARG A 33 -8.31 -9.53 -17.92
N THR A 34 -8.15 -9.40 -16.60
CA THR A 34 -9.25 -9.06 -15.71
C THR A 34 -9.95 -7.78 -16.19
N THR A 35 -11.26 -7.68 -15.95
CA THR A 35 -12.05 -6.47 -16.26
C THR A 35 -11.58 -5.25 -15.47
N ALA A 36 -10.81 -5.45 -14.39
CA ALA A 36 -10.15 -4.38 -13.65
C ALA A 36 -8.89 -3.82 -14.35
N SER A 37 -8.34 -4.52 -15.35
CA SER A 37 -7.09 -4.11 -15.99
C SER A 37 -7.29 -2.85 -16.83
N LEU A 38 -6.50 -1.81 -16.55
CA LEU A 38 -6.45 -0.59 -17.35
C LEU A 38 -5.43 -0.66 -18.49
N GLY A 39 -4.57 -1.68 -18.49
CA GLY A 39 -3.50 -1.84 -19.47
C GLY A 39 -2.29 -2.52 -18.87
N LEU A 40 -1.49 -3.11 -19.76
CA LEU A 40 -0.21 -3.77 -19.46
C LEU A 40 0.84 -3.30 -20.47
N VAL A 41 2.06 -3.04 -19.98
CA VAL A 41 3.26 -2.83 -20.79
C VAL A 41 4.26 -3.93 -20.45
N GLY A 42 4.94 -4.51 -21.46
CA GLY A 42 5.88 -5.62 -21.28
C GLY A 42 5.34 -6.95 -21.80
N ASP A 43 5.84 -8.07 -21.27
CA ASP A 43 5.38 -9.42 -21.61
C ASP A 43 4.10 -9.77 -20.83
N ALA A 44 3.11 -10.36 -21.49
CA ALA A 44 1.87 -10.78 -20.83
C ALA A 44 1.96 -12.18 -20.19
N ALA A 45 3.04 -12.92 -20.45
CA ALA A 45 3.30 -14.19 -19.82
C ALA A 45 3.82 -13.97 -18.38
N ASP A 46 3.14 -14.62 -17.44
CA ASP A 46 3.52 -14.68 -16.03
C ASP A 46 4.93 -15.26 -15.86
N VAL A 47 5.74 -14.62 -15.03
CA VAL A 47 7.07 -15.12 -14.65
C VAL A 47 7.17 -15.23 -13.14
N ASN A 48 7.86 -16.26 -12.65
CA ASN A 48 8.16 -16.39 -11.24
C ASN A 48 9.66 -16.15 -11.03
N THR A 49 10.00 -15.11 -10.28
CA THR A 49 11.39 -14.74 -10.01
C THR A 49 11.69 -14.75 -8.51
N THR A 50 12.98 -14.71 -8.16
CA THR A 50 13.37 -14.56 -6.76
C THR A 50 13.24 -13.10 -6.34
N THR A 51 12.29 -12.84 -5.45
CA THR A 51 12.05 -11.49 -4.90
C THR A 51 12.77 -11.28 -3.58
N VAL A 52 12.89 -10.01 -3.18
CA VAL A 52 13.33 -9.61 -1.85
C VAL A 52 12.29 -8.70 -1.24
N ALA A 53 11.83 -9.01 -0.03
CA ALA A 53 10.85 -8.19 0.67
C ALA A 53 11.30 -6.73 0.84
N GLY A 54 10.32 -5.86 1.05
CA GLY A 54 10.55 -4.45 1.35
C GLY A 54 9.25 -3.66 1.45
N THR A 55 9.29 -2.52 2.13
CA THR A 55 8.19 -1.54 2.12
C THR A 55 8.65 -0.25 1.48
N VAL A 56 7.82 0.38 0.66
CA VAL A 56 8.05 1.77 0.22
C VAL A 56 6.89 2.65 0.67
N LEU A 57 7.20 3.71 1.39
CA LEU A 57 6.24 4.73 1.80
C LEU A 57 6.60 6.03 1.08
N ILE A 58 5.72 6.57 0.23
CA ILE A 58 5.94 7.82 -0.52
C ILE A 58 4.94 8.90 -0.09
N GLY A 59 5.43 10.12 0.13
CA GLY A 59 4.64 11.24 0.62
C GLY A 59 3.71 11.91 -0.40
N GLY A 60 3.66 11.44 -1.64
CA GLY A 60 2.89 12.07 -2.73
C GLY A 60 3.67 13.16 -3.45
N GLY A 61 2.98 13.96 -4.28
CA GLY A 61 3.63 14.95 -5.14
C GLY A 61 4.28 14.30 -6.35
N GLU A 62 5.46 14.77 -6.74
CA GLU A 62 6.24 14.12 -7.81
C GLU A 62 6.74 12.75 -7.36
N ASP A 63 6.77 11.80 -8.29
CA ASP A 63 7.25 10.44 -8.05
C ASP A 63 8.76 10.43 -7.73
N VAL A 64 9.19 9.44 -6.95
CA VAL A 64 10.60 9.28 -6.53
C VAL A 64 11.21 8.11 -7.27
N ASP A 65 11.86 8.38 -8.41
CA ASP A 65 12.45 7.37 -9.31
C ASP A 65 13.25 6.29 -8.56
N GLN A 66 14.07 6.70 -7.59
CA GLN A 66 14.94 5.78 -6.84
C GLN A 66 14.15 4.77 -6.01
N ALA A 67 12.95 5.14 -5.54
CA ALA A 67 12.08 4.24 -4.80
C ALA A 67 11.48 3.17 -5.73
N PHE A 68 11.07 3.55 -6.94
CA PHE A 68 10.58 2.59 -7.95
C PHE A 68 11.71 1.70 -8.46
N GLN A 69 12.89 2.25 -8.77
CA GLN A 69 14.08 1.47 -9.13
C GLN A 69 14.49 0.48 -8.03
N TRP A 70 14.36 0.87 -6.76
CA TRP A 70 14.59 -0.02 -5.63
C TRP A 70 13.57 -1.16 -5.59
N MET A 71 12.29 -0.89 -5.86
CA MET A 71 11.26 -1.94 -5.96
C MET A 71 11.50 -2.86 -7.16
N ILE A 72 11.81 -2.31 -8.35
CA ILE A 72 12.13 -3.06 -9.57
C ILE A 72 13.27 -4.05 -9.31
N LYS A 73 14.36 -3.58 -8.69
CA LYS A 73 15.49 -4.43 -8.31
C LYS A 73 15.08 -5.58 -7.39
N LYS A 74 14.16 -5.33 -6.46
CA LYS A 74 13.64 -6.32 -5.51
C LYS A 74 12.61 -7.26 -6.11
N ALA A 75 11.93 -6.85 -7.18
CA ALA A 75 11.04 -7.69 -7.96
C ALA A 75 11.79 -8.73 -8.80
N GLY A 76 13.13 -8.65 -8.88
CA GLY A 76 13.93 -9.69 -9.54
C GLY A 76 13.70 -9.83 -11.04
N GLY A 77 13.13 -8.81 -11.69
CA GLY A 77 12.72 -8.85 -13.09
C GLY A 77 11.34 -9.47 -13.34
N GLY A 78 10.52 -9.68 -12.30
CA GLY A 78 9.17 -10.24 -12.42
C GLY A 78 8.09 -9.24 -12.83
N ASP A 79 6.84 -9.51 -12.45
CA ASP A 79 5.68 -8.69 -12.79
C ASP A 79 5.42 -7.61 -11.73
N PHE A 80 5.26 -6.36 -12.19
CA PHE A 80 4.98 -5.21 -11.33
C PHE A 80 3.50 -4.82 -11.47
N VAL A 81 2.73 -4.90 -10.39
CA VAL A 81 1.30 -4.56 -10.43
C VAL A 81 1.04 -3.26 -9.66
N VAL A 82 0.40 -2.31 -10.34
CA VAL A 82 -0.06 -1.05 -9.78
C VAL A 82 -1.53 -1.18 -9.43
N LEU A 83 -1.89 -0.91 -8.17
CA LEU A 83 -3.25 -0.99 -7.67
C LEU A 83 -3.84 0.41 -7.48
N ARG A 84 -5.06 0.60 -7.95
CA ARG A 84 -5.80 1.86 -7.91
C ARG A 84 -7.26 1.62 -7.56
N ALA A 85 -7.88 2.62 -6.95
CA ALA A 85 -9.35 2.73 -6.83
C ALA A 85 -9.90 3.93 -7.62
N SER A 86 -9.02 4.69 -8.27
CA SER A 86 -9.34 5.76 -9.22
C SER A 86 -8.12 6.10 -10.09
N GLY A 87 -8.34 6.81 -11.18
CA GLY A 87 -7.28 7.28 -12.09
C GLY A 87 -7.07 6.35 -13.29
N THR A 88 -5.86 6.38 -13.84
CA THR A 88 -5.50 5.72 -15.10
C THR A 88 -4.27 4.82 -14.93
N ASP A 89 -3.81 4.20 -16.02
CA ASP A 89 -2.60 3.39 -16.13
C ASP A 89 -1.30 4.21 -16.26
N ALA A 90 -1.30 5.48 -15.86
CA ALA A 90 -0.18 6.41 -16.07
C ALA A 90 1.18 5.95 -15.48
N TYR A 91 1.17 5.00 -14.54
CA TYR A 91 2.39 4.42 -13.97
C TYR A 91 3.05 3.38 -14.88
N ASN A 92 2.31 2.76 -15.81
CA ASN A 92 2.80 1.60 -16.55
C ASN A 92 4.09 1.89 -17.33
N SER A 93 4.04 2.84 -18.27
CA SER A 93 5.21 3.18 -19.09
C SER A 93 6.34 3.75 -18.25
N TYR A 94 6.02 4.64 -17.30
CA TYR A 94 7.01 5.25 -16.41
C TYR A 94 7.81 4.19 -15.62
N ILE A 95 7.13 3.27 -14.92
CA ILE A 95 7.81 2.22 -14.14
C ILE A 95 8.59 1.28 -15.06
N TYR A 96 8.03 0.91 -16.21
CA TYR A 96 8.69 0.03 -17.17
C TYR A 96 9.97 0.64 -17.76
N GLU A 97 10.02 1.96 -17.92
CA GLU A 97 11.20 2.68 -18.42
C GLU A 97 12.32 2.86 -17.36
N LEU A 98 12.00 2.71 -16.06
CA LEU A 98 12.95 2.93 -14.98
C LEU A 98 13.94 1.78 -14.74
N GLY A 99 13.67 0.59 -15.29
CA GLY A 99 14.57 -0.55 -15.12
C GLY A 99 14.02 -1.86 -15.67
N PRO A 100 14.83 -2.94 -15.67
CA PRO A 100 14.44 -4.22 -16.23
C PRO A 100 13.36 -4.89 -15.38
N ILE A 101 12.18 -5.09 -15.97
CA ILE A 101 11.06 -5.84 -15.38
C ILE A 101 10.31 -6.59 -16.48
N ASN A 102 9.56 -7.64 -16.15
CA ASN A 102 8.82 -8.42 -17.15
C ASN A 102 7.64 -7.62 -17.70
N SER A 103 6.82 -7.09 -16.80
CA SER A 103 5.65 -6.29 -17.14
C SER A 103 5.29 -5.28 -16.06
N VAL A 104 4.52 -4.27 -16.45
CA VAL A 104 3.78 -3.41 -15.53
C VAL A 104 2.31 -3.41 -15.93
N GLU A 105 1.44 -3.81 -15.01
CA GLU A 105 -0.01 -3.81 -15.18
C GLU A 105 -0.70 -2.94 -14.12
N THR A 106 -1.66 -2.12 -14.54
CA THR A 106 -2.49 -1.35 -13.60
C THR A 106 -3.86 -2.00 -13.47
N LEU A 107 -4.28 -2.26 -12.22
CA LEU A 107 -5.64 -2.69 -11.88
C LEU A 107 -6.43 -1.55 -11.22
N LEU A 108 -7.58 -1.21 -11.78
CA LEU A 108 -8.60 -0.36 -11.19
C LEU A 108 -9.63 -1.21 -10.44
N ILE A 109 -9.54 -1.21 -9.12
CA ILE A 109 -10.36 -2.00 -8.21
C ILE A 109 -11.24 -1.03 -7.40
N ASP A 110 -12.27 -0.49 -8.05
CA ASP A 110 -13.14 0.57 -7.55
C ASP A 110 -14.49 0.07 -6.97
N SER A 111 -14.58 -1.24 -6.72
CA SER A 111 -15.77 -1.84 -6.13
C SER A 111 -15.44 -3.12 -5.36
N ARG A 112 -16.29 -3.48 -4.38
CA ARG A 112 -16.17 -4.78 -3.69
C ARG A 112 -16.36 -5.97 -4.62
N THR A 113 -17.08 -5.80 -5.73
CA THR A 113 -17.24 -6.85 -6.76
C THR A 113 -15.90 -7.14 -7.42
N LEU A 114 -15.21 -6.12 -7.93
CA LEU A 114 -13.87 -6.29 -8.50
C LEU A 114 -12.85 -6.76 -7.45
N ALA A 115 -12.94 -6.25 -6.22
CA ALA A 115 -12.05 -6.68 -5.14
C ALA A 115 -12.25 -8.15 -4.70
N ASN A 116 -13.36 -8.78 -5.11
CA ASN A 116 -13.61 -10.21 -4.91
C ASN A 116 -13.62 -11.02 -6.21
N ASP A 117 -13.24 -10.41 -7.33
CA ASP A 117 -13.12 -11.11 -8.60
C ASP A 117 -11.91 -12.07 -8.55
N PRO A 118 -12.11 -13.39 -8.80
CA PRO A 118 -11.02 -14.36 -8.81
C PRO A 118 -9.88 -14.05 -9.81
N GLN A 119 -10.16 -13.34 -10.91
CA GLN A 119 -9.12 -12.95 -11.86
C GLN A 119 -8.29 -11.78 -11.33
N VAL A 120 -8.90 -10.81 -10.63
CA VAL A 120 -8.16 -9.75 -9.93
C VAL A 120 -7.26 -10.34 -8.86
N GLU A 121 -7.81 -11.23 -8.02
CA GLU A 121 -7.05 -11.95 -7.00
C GLU A 121 -5.87 -12.71 -7.61
N LYS A 122 -6.09 -13.42 -8.73
CA LYS A 122 -5.03 -14.15 -9.42
C LYS A 122 -3.92 -13.24 -9.93
N THR A 123 -4.23 -12.13 -10.61
CA THR A 123 -3.21 -11.18 -11.08
C THR A 123 -2.38 -10.65 -9.92
N ILE A 124 -3.03 -10.31 -8.79
CA ILE A 124 -2.32 -9.84 -7.60
C ILE A 124 -1.41 -10.92 -7.05
N LEU A 125 -1.90 -12.14 -6.80
CA LEU A 125 -1.11 -13.26 -6.25
C LEU A 125 0.12 -13.61 -7.10
N ASN A 126 0.05 -13.34 -8.40
CA ASN A 126 1.13 -13.56 -9.34
C ASN A 126 2.22 -12.48 -9.31
N ALA A 127 1.95 -11.27 -8.82
CA ALA A 127 2.91 -10.16 -8.86
C ALA A 127 4.21 -10.40 -8.05
N GLU A 128 5.32 -9.86 -8.55
CA GLU A 128 6.63 -9.78 -7.88
C GLU A 128 6.91 -8.41 -7.28
N ALA A 129 6.09 -7.39 -7.58
CA ALA A 129 6.05 -6.13 -6.88
C ALA A 129 4.64 -5.54 -6.90
N ILE A 130 4.24 -4.89 -5.80
CA ILE A 130 2.96 -4.18 -5.71
C ILE A 130 3.18 -2.72 -5.36
N PHE A 131 2.55 -1.82 -6.11
CA PHE A 131 2.48 -0.41 -5.76
C PHE A 131 1.04 0.09 -5.67
N ILE A 132 0.68 0.69 -4.55
CA ILE A 132 -0.65 1.27 -4.30
C ILE A 132 -0.58 2.78 -4.57
N ALA A 133 -1.29 3.23 -5.59
CA ALA A 133 -1.22 4.63 -6.02
C ALA A 133 -1.90 5.60 -5.03
N GLY A 134 -1.72 6.90 -5.29
CA GLY A 134 -2.51 7.94 -4.64
C GLY A 134 -3.98 7.93 -5.07
N GLY A 135 -4.79 8.77 -4.42
CA GLY A 135 -6.23 8.84 -4.63
C GLY A 135 -6.94 9.24 -3.34
N ASP A 136 -8.09 8.62 -3.08
CA ASP A 136 -8.81 8.73 -1.81
C ASP A 136 -8.64 7.42 -1.03
N GLN A 137 -8.03 7.47 0.15
CA GLN A 137 -7.81 6.29 0.98
C GLN A 137 -9.12 5.66 1.47
N ALA A 138 -10.22 6.41 1.54
CA ALA A 138 -11.53 5.87 1.90
C ALA A 138 -11.98 4.83 0.88
N ASN A 139 -11.63 4.99 -0.40
CA ASN A 139 -11.96 4.01 -1.44
C ASN A 139 -11.21 2.70 -1.21
N TYR A 140 -9.92 2.74 -0.85
CA TYR A 140 -9.17 1.52 -0.54
C TYR A 140 -9.78 0.77 0.64
N VAL A 141 -10.17 1.49 1.69
CA VAL A 141 -10.83 0.89 2.87
C VAL A 141 -12.20 0.31 2.49
N ASN A 142 -13.05 1.09 1.82
CA ASN A 142 -14.42 0.68 1.49
C ASN A 142 -14.47 -0.49 0.50
N PHE A 143 -13.56 -0.53 -0.48
CA PHE A 143 -13.57 -1.52 -1.55
C PHE A 143 -12.74 -2.76 -1.22
N TRP A 144 -11.59 -2.63 -0.57
CA TRP A 144 -10.63 -3.73 -0.46
C TRP A 144 -10.64 -4.41 0.91
N LYS A 145 -10.99 -3.72 1.99
CA LYS A 145 -10.99 -4.34 3.32
C LYS A 145 -11.94 -5.53 3.40
N ASP A 146 -11.46 -6.60 4.01
CA ASP A 146 -12.14 -7.91 4.12
C ASP A 146 -12.59 -8.49 2.77
N THR A 147 -11.73 -8.38 1.74
CA THR A 147 -11.93 -8.98 0.42
C THR A 147 -10.74 -9.84 0.02
N LYS A 148 -10.87 -10.53 -1.12
CA LYS A 148 -9.77 -11.29 -1.72
C LYS A 148 -8.55 -10.43 -2.02
N VAL A 149 -8.72 -9.18 -2.46
CA VAL A 149 -7.60 -8.24 -2.65
C VAL A 149 -6.82 -8.02 -1.36
N HIS A 150 -7.52 -7.77 -0.24
CA HIS A 150 -6.88 -7.62 1.07
C HIS A 150 -6.08 -8.87 1.45
N HIS A 151 -6.69 -10.05 1.37
CA HIS A 151 -6.01 -11.30 1.72
C HIS A 151 -4.83 -11.63 0.78
N ALA A 152 -4.94 -11.32 -0.51
CA ALA A 152 -3.86 -11.48 -1.47
C ALA A 152 -2.68 -10.56 -1.15
N LEU A 153 -2.92 -9.30 -0.80
CA LEU A 153 -1.87 -8.35 -0.39
C LEU A 153 -1.13 -8.81 0.87
N ASP A 154 -1.88 -9.29 1.86
CA ASP A 154 -1.28 -9.84 3.08
C ASP A 154 -0.45 -11.10 2.80
N TYR A 155 -0.93 -12.00 1.92
CA TYR A 155 -0.17 -13.17 1.49
C TYR A 155 1.12 -12.78 0.78
N LEU A 156 1.04 -11.86 -0.19
CA LEU A 156 2.19 -11.41 -0.97
C LEU A 156 3.27 -10.81 -0.07
N ARG A 157 2.86 -10.03 0.92
CA ARG A 157 3.80 -9.37 1.83
C ARG A 157 4.38 -10.33 2.87
N ASN A 158 3.54 -11.15 3.50
CA ASN A 158 3.93 -11.91 4.69
C ASN A 158 4.38 -13.34 4.39
N VAL A 159 4.01 -13.88 3.21
CA VAL A 159 4.34 -15.26 2.79
C VAL A 159 5.21 -15.26 1.53
N LYS A 160 4.77 -14.63 0.42
CA LYS A 160 5.58 -14.56 -0.82
C LYS A 160 6.79 -13.63 -0.67
N GLN A 161 6.73 -12.68 0.27
CA GLN A 161 7.81 -11.74 0.61
C GLN A 161 8.26 -10.86 -0.56
N ILE A 162 7.31 -10.26 -1.28
CA ILE A 162 7.59 -9.28 -2.36
C ILE A 162 7.78 -7.85 -1.81
N PRO A 163 8.41 -6.92 -2.55
CA PRO A 163 8.33 -5.49 -2.26
C PRO A 163 6.90 -4.95 -2.45
N VAL A 164 6.39 -4.24 -1.43
CA VAL A 164 5.09 -3.56 -1.47
C VAL A 164 5.29 -2.07 -1.16
N GLY A 165 4.74 -1.19 -1.98
CA GLY A 165 4.87 0.25 -1.81
C GLY A 165 3.55 0.99 -1.97
N GLY A 166 3.53 2.25 -1.54
CA GLY A 166 2.40 3.13 -1.83
C GLY A 166 2.72 4.61 -1.68
N THR A 167 1.95 5.44 -2.38
CA THR A 167 2.08 6.91 -2.35
C THR A 167 0.79 7.57 -1.88
N SER A 168 0.91 8.67 -1.13
CA SER A 168 -0.26 9.46 -0.69
C SER A 168 -1.31 8.61 0.04
N ALA A 169 -2.51 8.42 -0.53
CA ALA A 169 -3.54 7.53 -0.02
C ALA A 169 -3.11 6.05 0.07
N GLY A 170 -2.33 5.56 -0.89
CA GLY A 170 -1.76 4.22 -0.84
C GLY A 170 -0.71 4.05 0.26
N CYS A 171 0.03 5.12 0.58
CA CYS A 171 0.92 5.16 1.75
C CYS A 171 0.10 5.09 3.06
N ALA A 172 -0.98 5.86 3.16
CA ALA A 172 -1.79 6.00 4.37
C ALA A 172 -2.33 4.66 4.91
N ILE A 173 -2.61 3.69 4.04
CA ILE A 173 -3.18 2.38 4.42
C ILE A 173 -2.11 1.30 4.72
N LEU A 174 -0.81 1.62 4.62
CA LEU A 174 0.29 0.69 4.90
C LEU A 174 0.69 0.68 6.39
N GLY A 175 0.26 1.68 7.16
CA GLY A 175 0.37 1.67 8.62
C GLY A 175 -0.57 0.67 9.25
N GLY A 176 -0.12 -0.01 10.32
CA GLY A 176 -0.98 -0.87 11.12
C GLY A 176 -2.10 -0.09 11.81
N THR A 177 -1.85 1.17 12.17
CA THR A 177 -2.92 2.17 12.31
C THR A 177 -3.00 2.99 11.03
N TYR A 178 -4.20 3.23 10.51
CA TYR A 178 -4.37 4.04 9.30
C TYR A 178 -5.47 5.08 9.48
N PHE A 179 -5.27 6.26 8.87
CA PHE A 179 -6.32 7.28 8.75
C PHE A 179 -7.15 6.98 7.51
N GLY A 180 -8.37 6.47 7.70
CA GLY A 180 -9.24 5.98 6.63
C GLY A 180 -9.97 7.07 5.84
N ALA A 181 -10.04 8.31 6.36
CA ALA A 181 -10.77 9.44 5.75
C ALA A 181 -12.23 9.11 5.33
N LEU A 182 -12.91 8.20 6.04
CA LEU A 182 -14.23 7.68 5.64
C LEU A 182 -15.35 8.74 5.65
N GLN A 183 -15.11 9.86 6.32
CA GLN A 183 -16.01 11.03 6.38
C GLN A 183 -15.37 12.27 5.74
N GLY A 184 -14.29 12.09 4.96
CA GLY A 184 -13.46 13.18 4.43
C GLY A 184 -12.12 13.33 5.18
N THR A 185 -11.32 14.30 4.73
CA THR A 185 -10.05 14.64 5.38
C THR A 185 -10.27 15.53 6.59
N VAL A 186 -9.30 15.52 7.52
CA VAL A 186 -9.23 16.45 8.66
C VAL A 186 -7.99 17.32 8.55
N THR A 187 -8.11 18.60 8.91
CA THR A 187 -6.98 19.54 9.05
C THR A 187 -6.37 19.48 10.44
N SER A 188 -5.15 20.01 10.60
CA SER A 188 -4.51 20.07 11.93
C SER A 188 -5.33 20.85 12.96
N PRO A 189 -5.84 22.07 12.68
CA PRO A 189 -6.67 22.79 13.66
C PRO A 189 -7.95 22.03 14.06
N GLU A 190 -8.63 21.36 13.13
CA GLU A 190 -9.83 20.58 13.44
C GLU A 190 -9.50 19.37 14.35
N ALA A 191 -8.47 18.61 13.98
CA ALA A 191 -8.05 17.43 14.75
C ALA A 191 -7.50 17.80 16.14
N LEU A 192 -6.83 18.94 16.29
CA LEU A 192 -6.33 19.40 17.58
C LEU A 192 -7.46 19.96 18.46
N ASN A 193 -8.45 20.63 17.88
CA ASN A 193 -9.58 21.20 18.64
C ASN A 193 -10.61 20.16 19.09
N ASN A 194 -10.74 19.04 18.36
CA ASN A 194 -11.50 17.89 18.82
C ASN A 194 -10.88 16.59 18.27
N PRO A 195 -10.18 15.79 19.10
CA PRO A 195 -9.53 14.56 18.66
C PRO A 195 -10.51 13.43 18.28
N TYR A 196 -11.81 13.57 18.58
CA TYR A 196 -12.88 12.62 18.23
C TYR A 196 -13.89 13.20 17.23
N ILE A 197 -13.58 14.33 16.58
CA ILE A 197 -14.43 14.82 15.49
C ILE A 197 -14.64 13.72 14.44
N SER A 198 -15.83 13.64 13.86
CA SER A 198 -16.24 12.55 12.95
C SER A 198 -15.33 12.36 11.73
N LEU A 199 -14.55 13.38 11.36
CA LEU A 199 -13.54 13.30 10.30
C LEU A 199 -12.34 12.39 10.69
N VAL A 200 -11.98 12.31 11.98
CA VAL A 200 -10.89 11.47 12.50
C VAL A 200 -11.34 10.01 12.54
N THR A 201 -11.14 9.32 11.42
CA THR A 201 -11.51 7.91 11.23
C THR A 201 -10.24 7.05 11.21
N LEU A 202 -9.92 6.43 12.35
CA LEU A 202 -8.75 5.56 12.50
C LEU A 202 -9.15 4.09 12.51
N GLY A 203 -8.51 3.28 11.68
CA GLY A 203 -8.52 1.81 11.79
C GLY A 203 -7.22 1.32 12.43
N HIS A 204 -7.25 0.15 13.07
CA HIS A 204 -6.07 -0.42 13.73
C HIS A 204 -6.04 -1.95 13.59
N LYS A 205 -4.97 -2.46 12.97
CA LYS A 205 -4.64 -3.89 12.78
C LYS A 205 -5.79 -4.72 12.20
N ASP A 206 -6.60 -4.11 11.36
CA ASP A 206 -7.79 -4.74 10.76
C ASP A 206 -7.86 -4.57 9.23
N PHE A 207 -6.77 -4.11 8.61
CA PHE A 207 -6.61 -4.06 7.16
C PHE A 207 -5.22 -4.57 6.80
N LEU A 208 -4.39 -3.83 6.05
CA LEU A 208 -3.10 -4.35 5.60
C LEU A 208 -2.10 -4.50 6.76
N ASN A 209 -1.41 -5.64 6.80
CA ASN A 209 -0.39 -5.91 7.81
C ASN A 209 1.02 -5.83 7.22
N GLN A 210 1.73 -4.75 7.51
CA GLN A 210 3.11 -4.54 7.07
C GLN A 210 4.11 -4.74 8.23
N PRO A 211 5.14 -5.61 8.07
CA PRO A 211 6.26 -5.72 8.99
C PRO A 211 6.83 -4.37 9.43
N TYR A 212 7.10 -4.25 10.73
CA TYR A 212 7.60 -3.05 11.42
C TYR A 212 6.60 -1.89 11.55
N LEU A 213 5.41 -1.97 10.95
CA LEU A 213 4.44 -0.86 10.94
C LEU A 213 3.18 -1.14 11.78
N SER A 214 3.15 -2.21 12.58
CA SER A 214 1.96 -2.67 13.34
C SER A 214 1.35 -1.60 14.24
N ASP A 215 2.18 -0.79 14.91
CA ASP A 215 1.78 0.27 15.84
C ASP A 215 2.20 1.65 15.32
N VAL A 216 2.16 1.80 13.99
CA VAL A 216 2.61 2.98 13.26
C VAL A 216 1.46 3.51 12.42
N VAL A 217 1.23 4.82 12.48
CA VAL A 217 0.40 5.55 11.52
C VAL A 217 1.27 6.34 10.55
N THR A 218 0.91 6.31 9.27
CA THR A 218 1.63 7.03 8.22
C THR A 218 0.82 8.23 7.74
N ASP A 219 1.49 9.33 7.44
CA ASP A 219 0.86 10.52 6.86
C ASP A 219 1.72 11.10 5.72
N SER A 220 1.07 11.52 4.65
CA SER A 220 1.67 12.02 3.41
C SER A 220 1.40 13.50 3.22
N HIS A 221 2.05 14.15 2.25
CA HIS A 221 1.96 15.59 2.00
C HIS A 221 2.17 16.42 3.28
N PHE A 222 3.10 15.98 4.12
CA PHE A 222 3.06 16.24 5.56
C PHE A 222 3.26 17.73 5.89
N ASP A 223 4.43 18.30 5.59
CA ASP A 223 4.68 19.73 5.82
C ASP A 223 3.93 20.60 4.79
N ASN A 224 3.83 20.14 3.54
CA ASN A 224 3.14 20.83 2.44
C ASN A 224 1.70 21.22 2.77
N ARG A 225 1.02 20.45 3.64
CA ARG A 225 -0.38 20.66 4.03
C ARG A 225 -0.57 20.90 5.53
N ASP A 226 0.50 21.27 6.24
CA ASP A 226 0.50 21.49 7.70
C ASP A 226 -0.17 20.36 8.47
N ARG A 227 0.28 19.11 8.27
CA ARG A 227 -0.35 17.89 8.83
C ARG A 227 0.26 17.43 10.16
N HIS A 228 1.14 18.24 10.75
CA HIS A 228 1.79 17.90 12.02
C HIS A 228 0.79 17.77 13.16
N GLY A 229 -0.19 18.70 13.24
CA GLY A 229 -1.24 18.70 14.26
C GLY A 229 -2.17 17.49 14.17
N ARG A 230 -2.60 17.12 12.97
CA ARG A 230 -3.45 15.93 12.81
C ARG A 230 -2.70 14.64 13.11
N LEU A 231 -1.43 14.52 12.73
CA LEU A 231 -0.65 13.32 13.01
C LEU A 231 -0.41 13.16 14.52
N ILE A 232 -0.10 14.23 15.25
CA ILE A 232 0.02 14.15 16.71
C ILE A 232 -1.32 13.79 17.37
N THR A 233 -2.45 14.27 16.84
CA THR A 233 -3.79 13.81 17.27
C THR A 233 -3.97 12.31 17.04
N PHE A 234 -3.53 11.76 15.90
CA PHE A 234 -3.62 10.33 15.65
C PHE A 234 -2.78 9.52 16.65
N LEU A 235 -1.56 9.98 16.96
CA LEU A 235 -0.72 9.35 17.98
C LEU A 235 -1.37 9.42 19.36
N ALA A 236 -1.98 10.55 19.72
CA ALA A 236 -2.70 10.72 20.98
C ALA A 236 -3.86 9.72 21.10
N ARG A 237 -4.66 9.59 20.03
CA ARG A 237 -5.75 8.62 19.94
C ARG A 237 -5.26 7.18 20.02
N MET A 238 -4.17 6.83 19.33
CA MET A 238 -3.54 5.50 19.43
C MET A 238 -3.11 5.19 20.87
N SER A 239 -2.43 6.14 21.51
CA SER A 239 -1.98 6.02 22.91
C SER A 239 -3.15 5.82 23.86
N HIS A 240 -4.17 6.67 23.74
CA HIS A 240 -5.32 6.70 24.64
C HIS A 240 -6.27 5.52 24.42
N ASP A 241 -6.68 5.25 23.17
CA ASP A 241 -7.74 4.28 22.86
C ASP A 241 -7.22 2.83 22.88
N HIS A 242 -5.93 2.62 22.57
CA HIS A 242 -5.35 1.29 22.47
C HIS A 242 -4.27 1.00 23.52
N GLY A 243 -3.83 1.99 24.29
CA GLY A 243 -2.78 1.81 25.32
C GLY A 243 -1.43 1.42 24.72
N ILE A 244 -1.17 1.75 23.45
CA ILE A 244 0.06 1.38 22.74
C ILE A 244 1.08 2.51 22.74
N LEU A 245 2.36 2.17 22.60
CA LEU A 245 3.41 3.16 22.34
C LEU A 245 3.27 3.68 20.91
N ALA A 246 2.53 4.76 20.75
CA ALA A 246 2.17 5.28 19.44
C ALA A 246 3.38 5.83 18.67
N ARG A 247 3.47 5.45 17.40
CA ARG A 247 4.50 5.89 16.46
C ARG A 247 3.87 6.43 15.17
N GLY A 248 4.57 7.36 14.54
CA GLY A 248 4.13 7.99 13.31
C GLY A 248 5.26 8.15 12.31
N ILE A 249 4.93 8.05 11.02
CA ILE A 249 5.82 8.43 9.92
C ILE A 249 5.12 9.51 9.09
N GLY A 250 5.62 10.75 9.16
CA GLY A 250 5.19 11.84 8.29
C GLY A 250 6.13 11.98 7.10
N LEU A 251 5.60 12.11 5.89
CA LEU A 251 6.37 12.23 4.66
C LEU A 251 5.93 13.47 3.87
N ASP A 252 6.90 14.33 3.58
CA ASP A 252 6.70 15.44 2.63
C ASP A 252 6.51 14.90 1.20
N GLU A 253 5.99 15.75 0.32
CA GLU A 253 5.97 15.44 -1.10
C GLU A 253 7.38 15.13 -1.64
N SER A 254 7.45 14.33 -2.72
CA SER A 254 8.71 13.93 -3.36
C SER A 254 9.73 13.31 -2.40
N THR A 255 9.22 12.57 -1.40
CA THR A 255 10.02 11.87 -0.39
C THR A 255 9.54 10.44 -0.22
N ALA A 256 10.49 9.51 -0.17
CA ALA A 256 10.22 8.10 0.02
C ALA A 256 11.06 7.50 1.15
N VAL A 257 10.46 6.61 1.94
CA VAL A 257 11.17 5.74 2.89
C VAL A 257 11.10 4.31 2.37
N CYS A 258 12.24 3.77 1.97
CA CYS A 258 12.38 2.38 1.51
C CYS A 258 12.92 1.51 2.65
N ILE A 259 12.03 0.73 3.27
CA ILE A 259 12.30 -0.12 4.43
C ILE A 259 12.75 -1.50 3.96
N GLU A 260 14.00 -1.83 4.25
CA GLU A 260 14.60 -3.13 3.98
C GLU A 260 14.03 -4.24 4.90
N PRO A 261 14.22 -5.54 4.57
CA PRO A 261 13.74 -6.65 5.40
C PRO A 261 14.21 -6.63 6.86
N ASN A 262 15.35 -5.98 7.14
CA ASN A 262 15.90 -5.83 8.48
C ASN A 262 15.37 -4.58 9.24
N GLY A 263 14.43 -3.84 8.66
CA GLY A 263 13.82 -2.66 9.28
C GLY A 263 14.61 -1.36 9.07
N ILE A 264 15.72 -1.37 8.33
CA ILE A 264 16.43 -0.12 7.98
C ILE A 264 15.69 0.57 6.83
N GLY A 265 15.15 1.75 7.11
CA GLY A 265 14.55 2.65 6.12
C GLY A 265 15.59 3.61 5.54
N LYS A 266 15.78 3.60 4.22
CA LYS A 266 16.55 4.61 3.49
C LYS A 266 15.63 5.72 3.00
N ILE A 267 16.08 6.97 3.08
CA ILE A 267 15.26 8.15 2.78
C ILE A 267 15.68 8.77 1.44
N TYR A 268 14.85 8.60 0.43
CA TYR A 268 15.06 9.07 -0.94
C TYR A 268 14.22 10.31 -1.27
N GLY A 269 14.73 11.18 -2.13
CA GLY A 269 13.99 12.33 -2.67
C GLY A 269 14.53 13.68 -2.23
N SER A 270 13.65 14.69 -2.21
CA SER A 270 14.01 16.11 -2.01
C SER A 270 13.35 16.78 -0.80
N GLY A 271 12.29 16.18 -0.23
CA GLY A 271 11.63 16.68 0.99
C GLY A 271 12.21 16.07 2.28
N SER A 272 11.42 16.03 3.35
CA SER A 272 11.81 15.41 4.62
C SER A 272 10.90 14.25 5.03
N ALA A 273 11.48 13.30 5.76
CA ALA A 273 10.78 12.27 6.50
C ALA A 273 10.83 12.58 8.01
N TYR A 274 9.73 12.33 8.70
CA TYR A 274 9.56 12.61 10.12
C TYR A 274 9.18 11.32 10.83
N PHE A 275 9.97 10.91 11.81
CA PHE A 275 9.71 9.73 12.63
C PHE A 275 9.29 10.20 14.01
N LEU A 276 8.01 10.01 14.34
CA LEU A 276 7.39 10.47 15.59
C LEU A 276 7.25 9.29 16.54
N THR A 277 7.63 9.45 17.80
CA THR A 277 7.45 8.43 18.85
C THR A 277 6.96 9.09 20.12
N GLN A 278 5.88 8.57 20.68
CA GLN A 278 5.45 8.94 22.03
C GLN A 278 6.62 8.82 23.03
N ASN A 279 6.82 9.84 23.85
CA ASN A 279 7.90 9.86 24.82
C ASN A 279 7.51 9.14 26.12
N GLY A 280 7.84 7.85 26.18
CA GLY A 280 7.61 6.99 27.35
C GLY A 280 6.31 6.20 27.27
N ILE A 281 6.28 5.02 27.89
CA ILE A 281 5.13 4.11 27.86
C ILE A 281 3.96 4.59 28.73
N ASP A 282 4.27 5.30 29.81
CA ASP A 282 3.29 6.03 30.63
C ASP A 282 2.87 7.36 29.98
N GLY A 283 3.34 7.59 28.74
CA GLY A 283 3.23 8.77 27.89
C GLY A 283 1.83 9.24 27.50
N THR A 284 0.75 8.76 28.10
CA THR A 284 -0.61 9.03 27.61
C THR A 284 -0.94 10.54 27.68
N PRO A 285 -1.74 11.07 26.74
CA PRO A 285 -2.20 12.46 26.76
C PRO A 285 -2.89 12.83 28.07
N GLU A 286 -2.66 14.04 28.57
CA GLU A 286 -3.35 14.60 29.74
C GLU A 286 -4.85 14.81 29.49
N ARG A 287 -5.23 15.16 28.25
CA ARG A 287 -6.63 15.21 27.80
C ARG A 287 -6.74 14.80 26.34
N CYS A 288 -7.49 13.74 26.08
CA CYS A 288 -7.88 13.31 24.74
C CYS A 288 -9.33 12.84 24.80
N GLU A 289 -10.27 13.79 24.66
CA GLU A 289 -11.70 13.56 24.89
C GLU A 289 -12.54 14.22 23.79
N ASP A 290 -13.72 13.67 23.50
CA ASP A 290 -14.62 14.24 22.49
C ASP A 290 -15.15 15.61 22.91
N GLY A 291 -15.15 16.55 21.97
CA GLY A 291 -15.63 17.92 22.16
C GLY A 291 -14.66 18.86 22.87
N PHE A 292 -13.46 18.38 23.26
CA PHE A 292 -12.44 19.19 23.92
C PHE A 292 -11.14 19.27 23.11
N PRO A 293 -10.43 20.41 23.15
CA PRO A 293 -9.10 20.51 22.56
C PRO A 293 -8.13 19.52 23.20
N LEU A 294 -7.30 18.88 22.37
CA LEU A 294 -6.25 17.96 22.80
C LEU A 294 -5.27 18.67 23.73
N ASP A 295 -4.90 18.01 24.82
CA ASP A 295 -3.78 18.41 25.68
C ASP A 295 -2.84 17.23 25.84
N TRP A 296 -1.62 17.38 25.33
CA TRP A 296 -0.55 16.41 25.43
C TRP A 296 0.75 17.17 25.69
N TYR A 297 0.91 17.65 26.91
CA TYR A 297 1.95 18.59 27.31
C TYR A 297 3.24 17.87 27.69
N ARG A 298 3.18 16.95 28.66
CA ARG A 298 4.30 16.10 29.12
C ARG A 298 5.60 16.87 29.36
N ASN A 299 5.50 17.98 30.09
CA ASN A 299 6.62 18.92 30.31
C ASN A 299 7.27 19.35 29.00
N GLU A 300 6.45 19.67 28.00
CA GLU A 300 6.86 20.11 26.66
C GLU A 300 7.56 19.02 25.82
N LYS A 301 7.40 17.74 26.18
CA LYS A 301 8.16 16.62 25.62
C LYS A 301 7.29 15.41 25.28
N ALA A 302 6.03 15.61 24.89
CA ALA A 302 5.08 14.53 24.65
C ALA A 302 5.51 13.54 23.56
N VAL A 303 6.04 14.07 22.46
CA VAL A 303 6.45 13.26 21.30
C VAL A 303 7.87 13.64 20.89
N ILE A 304 8.73 12.65 20.72
CA ILE A 304 10.05 12.80 20.11
C ILE A 304 9.87 12.69 18.60
N VAL A 305 10.39 13.67 17.87
CA VAL A 305 10.39 13.67 16.41
C VAL A 305 11.83 13.66 15.91
N TYR A 306 12.17 12.70 15.05
CA TYR A 306 13.43 12.71 14.30
C TYR A 306 13.13 13.12 12.85
N LYS A 307 13.55 14.33 12.48
CA LYS A 307 13.37 14.87 11.11
C LYS A 307 14.63 14.59 10.30
N ILE A 308 14.48 13.88 9.19
CA ILE A 308 15.56 13.55 8.26
C ILE A 308 15.29 14.20 6.91
N GLN A 309 16.27 14.93 6.39
CA GLN A 309 16.23 15.44 5.02
C GLN A 309 16.53 14.31 4.04
N ALA A 310 15.70 14.13 3.02
CA ALA A 310 15.91 13.13 2.00
C ALA A 310 17.10 13.48 1.10
N THR A 311 17.68 12.44 0.48
CA THR A 311 18.79 12.57 -0.46
C THR A 311 18.53 11.70 -1.69
N ILE A 312 19.03 12.11 -2.85
CA ILE A 312 18.83 11.34 -4.10
C ILE A 312 19.45 9.94 -4.00
N ASP A 313 20.58 9.79 -3.33
CA ASP A 313 21.30 8.52 -3.17
C ASP A 313 20.84 7.69 -1.96
N GLY A 314 19.93 8.22 -1.13
CA GLY A 314 19.44 7.56 0.08
C GLY A 314 20.55 7.38 1.12
N ALA A 315 21.46 8.36 1.24
CA ALA A 315 22.57 8.34 2.17
C ALA A 315 22.13 8.31 3.64
N HIS A 316 20.94 8.82 3.94
CA HIS A 316 20.38 8.87 5.29
C HIS A 316 19.44 7.69 5.56
N ILE A 317 19.46 7.25 6.82
CA ILE A 317 18.69 6.09 7.28
C ILE A 317 17.95 6.35 8.59
N PHE A 318 16.89 5.58 8.82
CA PHE A 318 16.23 5.41 10.12
C PHE A 318 15.90 3.94 10.34
N ASP A 319 16.15 3.42 11.54
CA ASP A 319 15.81 2.04 11.92
C ASP A 319 14.40 1.98 12.50
N VAL A 320 13.42 1.53 11.70
CA VAL A 320 12.03 1.37 12.14
C VAL A 320 11.78 0.08 12.93
N SER A 321 12.78 -0.81 13.05
CA SER A 321 12.66 -1.98 13.91
C SER A 321 12.88 -1.62 15.38
N THR A 322 13.82 -0.70 15.65
CA THR A 322 14.16 -0.26 17.01
C THR A 322 13.61 1.11 17.36
N TRP A 323 13.36 1.98 16.38
CA TRP A 323 13.00 3.39 16.57
C TRP A 323 14.01 4.19 17.39
N ALA A 324 15.25 3.70 17.47
CA ALA A 324 16.28 4.25 18.36
C ALA A 324 17.44 4.91 17.61
N TYR A 325 17.55 4.72 16.29
CA TYR A 325 18.71 5.13 15.52
C TYR A 325 18.33 5.69 14.14
N GLY A 326 19.01 6.77 13.76
CA GLY A 326 18.95 7.34 12.42
C GLY A 326 20.17 8.22 12.15
N THR A 327 20.34 8.63 10.90
CA THR A 327 21.45 9.48 10.44
C THR A 327 20.92 10.64 9.58
N GLY A 328 21.68 11.73 9.51
CA GLY A 328 21.33 12.88 8.65
C GLY A 328 20.11 13.70 9.11
N GLY A 329 19.65 13.48 10.34
CA GLY A 329 18.49 14.17 10.91
C GLY A 329 18.76 14.79 12.27
N ASN A 330 17.75 15.50 12.77
CA ASN A 330 17.77 16.18 14.07
C ASN A 330 16.54 15.79 14.90
N HIS A 331 16.73 15.74 16.22
CA HIS A 331 15.63 15.54 17.15
C HIS A 331 14.91 16.86 17.47
N LEU A 332 13.60 16.76 17.67
CA LEU A 332 12.70 17.81 18.12
C LEU A 332 11.76 17.22 19.18
N TYR A 333 11.17 18.08 20.00
CA TYR A 333 10.01 17.73 20.81
C TYR A 333 8.76 18.38 20.25
N TYR A 334 7.69 17.60 20.14
CA TYR A 334 6.35 18.11 19.87
C TYR A 334 5.51 17.91 21.13
N TYR A 335 4.65 18.88 21.41
CA TYR A 335 3.63 18.80 22.45
C TYR A 335 2.42 19.65 22.06
N VAL A 336 1.26 19.32 22.64
CA VAL A 336 0.02 20.05 22.40
C VAL A 336 -0.45 20.62 23.72
N ARG A 337 -0.85 21.89 23.73
CA ARG A 337 -1.49 22.53 24.87
C ARG A 337 -2.74 23.24 24.40
N ASP A 338 -3.88 22.84 24.95
CA ASP A 338 -5.19 23.40 24.62
C ASP A 338 -5.47 23.52 23.11
N GLY A 339 -5.24 22.43 22.37
CA GLY A 339 -5.46 22.37 20.92
C GLY A 339 -4.41 23.09 20.06
N VAL A 340 -3.32 23.58 20.66
CA VAL A 340 -2.23 24.23 19.93
C VAL A 340 -0.98 23.36 19.95
N LEU A 341 -0.48 23.01 18.76
CA LEU A 341 0.79 22.29 18.60
C LEU A 341 1.98 23.25 18.76
N TYR A 342 2.95 22.81 19.55
CA TYR A 342 4.25 23.45 19.73
C TYR A 342 5.36 22.49 19.29
N LYS A 343 6.39 23.05 18.66
CA LYS A 343 7.60 22.34 18.19
C LYS A 343 8.82 23.01 18.82
N THR A 344 9.57 22.29 19.63
CA THR A 344 10.73 22.81 20.37
C THR A 344 11.98 21.98 20.06
N ALA A 345 13.15 22.56 20.36
CA ALA A 345 14.41 21.83 20.27
C ALA A 345 14.45 20.69 21.30
N TYR A 346 15.11 19.59 20.93
CA TYR A 346 15.36 18.44 21.81
C TYR A 346 16.36 18.76 22.92
#